data_AF-A0A532ULD9-F1
#
_entry.id   AF-A0A532ULD9-F1
#
_cell.length_a   1.000
_cell.length_b   1.000
_cell.length_c   1.000
_cell.angle_alpha   90.00
_cell.angle_beta   90.00
_cell.angle_gamma   90.00
#
_symmetry.space_group_name_H-M   'P 1'
#
loop_
_entity.id
_entity.type
_entity.pdbx_description
1 polymer ?
#
loop_
_entity_poly.entity_id
_entity_poly.type
_entity_poly.pdbx_seq_one_letter_code
_entity_poly.pdbx_strand_id
1 'polypeptide(L)'
;MIALSESARRSLDDYLRQARAYLRGSKSVDAGEVEQNITEHIENELQGATEPVSCDVLDAVLDRLGSPRQWVSEEELPWWHRIILRLRSGPEDWRLAYMSFGLFVAALVIAPATPPLVFVVLILAGFLASRAAISQTPDSNQLKAQKWLLYPSLIGVYGFVLVGLFTLPLMLLIPLAEEYERHFSRLQNDLDYWFTAFSVAFAAMGAWWGILALATLILGKRVVVLFRPFADAYKAKWALLLLVIGLGLMILSMGTCILFYKYFI
;
A
#
# COMPACT_ATOMS: atom_id res chain seq x y z
N MET A 1 -14.30 16.34 -46.02
CA MET A 1 -13.86 15.16 -45.25
C MET A 1 -12.55 14.67 -45.80
N ILE A 2 -11.48 14.97 -45.08
CA ILE A 2 -10.12 14.59 -45.43
C ILE A 2 -9.92 13.11 -45.09
N ALA A 3 -9.27 12.35 -45.98
CA ALA A 3 -8.96 10.95 -45.72
C ALA A 3 -7.81 10.85 -44.71
N LEU A 4 -8.12 10.49 -43.46
CA LEU A 4 -7.11 10.19 -42.43
C LEU A 4 -6.63 8.74 -42.56
N SER A 5 -5.34 8.50 -42.35
CA SER A 5 -4.83 7.15 -42.09
C SER A 5 -5.45 6.57 -40.81
N GLU A 6 -5.50 5.24 -40.67
CA GLU A 6 -6.07 4.60 -39.47
C GLU A 6 -5.39 5.04 -38.17
N SER A 7 -4.07 5.22 -38.17
CA SER A 7 -3.31 5.68 -37.01
C SER A 7 -3.65 7.13 -36.66
N ALA A 8 -3.70 8.03 -37.66
CA ALA A 8 -4.11 9.41 -37.47
C ALA A 8 -5.53 9.51 -36.91
N ARG A 9 -6.47 8.71 -37.44
CA ARG A 9 -7.85 8.66 -36.93
C ARG A 9 -7.90 8.25 -35.45
N ARG A 10 -7.13 7.23 -35.05
CA ARG A 10 -7.04 6.83 -33.62
C ARG A 10 -6.45 7.92 -32.74
N SER A 11 -5.39 8.61 -33.21
CA SER A 11 -4.80 9.75 -32.48
C SER A 11 -5.83 10.87 -32.27
N LEU A 12 -6.56 11.24 -33.33
CA LEU A 12 -7.63 12.24 -33.25
C LEU A 12 -8.75 11.82 -32.29
N ASP A 13 -9.22 10.57 -32.38
CA ASP A 13 -10.28 10.06 -31.50
C ASP A 13 -9.84 10.05 -30.02
N ASP A 14 -8.58 9.71 -29.74
CA ASP A 14 -8.03 9.76 -28.39
C ASP A 14 -7.88 11.21 -27.88
N TYR A 15 -7.48 12.13 -28.74
CA TYR A 15 -7.39 13.56 -28.42
C TYR A 15 -8.78 14.15 -28.11
N LEU A 16 -9.77 13.92 -28.96
CA LEU A 16 -11.15 14.37 -28.76
C LEU A 16 -11.77 13.74 -27.50
N ARG A 17 -11.48 12.46 -27.22
CA ARG A 17 -11.92 11.80 -25.99
C ARG A 17 -11.34 12.48 -24.74
N GLN A 18 -10.06 12.86 -24.78
CA GLN A 18 -9.43 13.63 -23.70
C GLN A 18 -10.06 15.01 -23.57
N ALA A 19 -10.26 15.74 -24.66
CA ALA A 19 -10.91 17.05 -24.67
C ALA A 19 -12.30 17.00 -24.04
N ARG A 20 -13.17 16.06 -24.47
CA ARG A 20 -14.49 15.86 -23.86
C ARG A 20 -14.42 15.55 -22.37
N ALA A 21 -13.46 14.72 -21.94
CA ALA A 21 -13.29 14.38 -20.53
C ALA A 21 -12.94 15.62 -19.67
N TYR A 22 -12.13 16.53 -20.20
CA TYR A 22 -11.79 17.79 -19.52
C TYR A 22 -12.93 18.81 -19.56
N LEU A 23 -13.65 18.91 -20.66
CA LEU A 23 -14.75 19.86 -20.85
C LEU A 23 -16.04 19.48 -20.11
N ARG A 24 -16.26 18.19 -19.80
CA ARG A 24 -17.46 17.69 -19.08
C ARG A 24 -17.68 18.36 -17.72
N GLY A 25 -16.63 18.95 -17.13
CA GLY A 25 -16.69 19.67 -15.85
C GLY A 25 -16.83 21.18 -15.96
N SER A 26 -16.69 21.79 -17.14
CA SER A 26 -16.83 23.24 -17.32
C SER A 26 -18.31 23.62 -17.48
N LYS A 27 -18.72 24.71 -16.82
CA LYS A 27 -20.07 25.26 -16.93
C LYS A 27 -20.19 26.34 -18.02
N SER A 28 -19.07 26.91 -18.44
CA SER A 28 -19.02 28.06 -19.35
C SER A 28 -18.76 27.67 -20.80
N VAL A 29 -18.26 26.46 -21.04
CA VAL A 29 -17.84 25.98 -22.36
C VAL A 29 -18.64 24.75 -22.76
N ASP A 30 -19.36 24.84 -23.88
CA ASP A 30 -20.06 23.69 -24.47
C ASP A 30 -19.04 22.75 -25.14
N ALA A 31 -19.01 21.49 -24.69
CA ALA A 31 -18.11 20.48 -25.23
C ALA A 31 -18.38 20.19 -26.71
N GLY A 32 -19.64 20.29 -27.16
CA GLY A 32 -20.01 20.05 -28.56
C GLY A 32 -19.47 21.14 -29.48
N GLU A 33 -19.60 22.40 -29.07
CA GLU A 33 -19.08 23.55 -29.82
C GLU A 33 -17.56 23.50 -29.95
N VAL A 34 -16.85 23.17 -28.87
CA VAL A 34 -15.39 23.03 -28.90
C VAL A 34 -14.93 21.87 -29.78
N GLU A 35 -15.60 20.71 -29.72
CA GLU A 35 -15.29 19.57 -30.59
C GLU A 35 -15.51 19.91 -32.07
N GLN A 36 -16.59 20.63 -32.38
CA GLN A 36 -16.86 21.13 -33.72
C GLN A 36 -15.76 22.09 -34.19
N ASN A 37 -15.40 23.07 -33.36
CA ASN A 37 -14.35 24.05 -33.67
C ASN A 37 -12.97 23.39 -33.88
N ILE A 38 -12.63 22.37 -33.08
CA ILE A 38 -11.38 21.60 -33.25
C ILE A 38 -11.40 20.86 -34.58
N THR A 39 -12.51 20.19 -34.90
CA THR A 39 -12.64 19.41 -36.13
C THR A 39 -12.54 20.33 -37.35
N GLU A 40 -13.21 21.48 -37.32
CA GLU A 40 -13.14 22.49 -38.38
C GLU A 40 -11.73 23.07 -38.52
N HIS A 41 -11.04 23.37 -37.41
CA HIS A 41 -9.66 23.85 -37.45
C HIS A 41 -8.70 22.82 -38.07
N ILE A 42 -8.83 21.54 -37.69
CA ILE A 42 -8.03 20.45 -38.23
C ILE A 42 -8.33 20.26 -39.72
N GLU A 43 -9.59 20.32 -40.15
CA GLU A 43 -9.95 20.23 -41.56
C GLU A 43 -9.36 21.40 -42.37
N ASN A 44 -9.35 22.61 -41.82
CA ASN A 44 -8.77 23.78 -42.47
C ASN A 44 -7.23 23.71 -42.55
N GLU A 45 -6.54 23.32 -41.48
CA GLU A 45 -5.07 23.19 -41.46
C GLU A 45 -4.56 22.06 -42.37
N LEU A 46 -5.36 21.00 -42.54
CA LEU A 46 -5.01 19.87 -43.39
C LEU A 46 -5.49 20.02 -44.84
N GLN A 47 -6.14 21.14 -45.19
CA GLN A 47 -6.64 21.38 -46.54
C GLN A 47 -5.48 21.49 -47.53
N GLY A 48 -5.32 20.48 -48.39
CA GLY A 48 -4.22 20.41 -49.37
C GLY A 48 -3.05 19.51 -48.96
N ALA A 49 -3.12 18.86 -47.78
CA ALA A 49 -2.21 17.78 -47.42
C ALA A 49 -2.40 16.57 -48.36
N THR A 50 -1.33 15.80 -48.58
CA THR A 50 -1.39 14.59 -49.40
C THR A 50 -2.24 13.52 -48.70
N GLU A 51 -3.29 13.05 -49.37
CA GLU A 51 -4.16 12.02 -48.83
C GLU A 51 -3.60 10.61 -49.10
N PRO A 52 -3.71 9.66 -48.15
CA PRO A 52 -4.24 9.82 -46.79
C PRO A 52 -3.25 10.51 -45.83
N VAL A 53 -3.76 11.37 -44.94
CA VAL A 53 -2.93 12.14 -43.98
C VAL A 53 -2.27 11.20 -42.97
N SER A 54 -0.95 11.34 -42.80
CA SER A 54 -0.16 10.56 -41.83
C SER A 54 -0.34 11.05 -40.39
N CYS A 55 -0.05 10.17 -39.44
CA CYS A 55 -0.11 10.47 -38.00
C CYS A 55 0.79 11.65 -37.63
N ASP A 56 2.02 11.71 -38.17
CA ASP A 56 2.99 12.76 -37.83
C ASP A 56 2.50 14.17 -38.21
N VAL A 57 1.78 14.30 -39.34
CA VAL A 57 1.24 15.58 -39.79
C VAL A 57 0.08 16.01 -38.90
N LEU A 58 -0.81 15.07 -38.53
CA LEU A 58 -1.90 15.35 -37.61
C LEU A 58 -1.37 15.71 -36.21
N ASP A 59 -0.42 14.94 -35.68
CA ASP A 59 0.14 15.16 -34.35
C ASP A 59 0.83 16.53 -34.28
N ALA A 60 1.48 16.99 -35.35
CA ALA A 60 2.02 18.36 -35.43
C ALA A 60 0.94 19.45 -35.38
N VAL A 61 -0.25 19.20 -35.93
CA VAL A 61 -1.41 20.12 -35.81
C VAL A 61 -2.00 20.07 -34.40
N LEU A 62 -2.12 18.88 -33.81
CA LEU A 62 -2.60 18.71 -32.43
C LEU A 62 -1.65 19.37 -31.41
N ASP A 63 -0.34 19.30 -31.63
CA ASP A 63 0.66 19.96 -30.80
C ASP A 63 0.52 21.50 -30.85
N ARG A 64 0.13 22.07 -31.99
CA ARG A 64 -0.15 23.51 -32.13
C ARG A 64 -1.43 23.94 -31.40
N LEU A 65 -2.44 23.08 -31.39
CA LEU A 65 -3.68 23.28 -30.62
C LEU A 65 -3.43 23.25 -29.09
N GLY A 66 -2.31 22.65 -28.67
CA GLY A 66 -1.90 22.54 -27.28
C GLY A 66 -2.60 21.40 -26.54
N SER A 67 -2.24 21.18 -25.26
CA SER A 67 -2.90 20.13 -24.48
C SER A 67 -4.33 20.57 -24.13
N PRO A 68 -5.36 19.70 -24.27
CA PRO A 68 -6.74 20.02 -23.87
C PRO A 68 -6.88 20.46 -22.40
N ARG A 69 -5.87 20.18 -21.56
CA ARG A 69 -5.79 20.64 -20.17
C ARG A 69 -5.65 22.16 -20.03
N GLN A 70 -5.13 22.84 -21.06
CA GLN A 70 -4.87 24.29 -21.03
C GLN A 70 -6.13 25.11 -21.34
N TRP A 71 -7.17 24.48 -21.88
CA TRP A 71 -8.36 25.17 -22.39
C TRP A 71 -9.40 25.52 -21.31
N VAL A 72 -9.36 24.84 -20.16
CA VAL A 72 -10.26 25.13 -19.03
C VAL A 72 -9.47 25.86 -17.95
N SER A 73 -9.92 27.06 -17.60
CA SER A 73 -9.30 27.82 -16.52
C SER A 73 -9.44 27.06 -15.18
N GLU A 74 -8.42 27.15 -14.32
CA GLU A 74 -8.46 26.46 -13.02
C GLU A 74 -9.68 26.89 -12.17
N GLU A 75 -10.19 28.09 -12.41
CA GLU A 75 -11.30 28.72 -11.69
C GLU A 75 -12.67 28.10 -12.00
N GLU A 76 -12.80 27.43 -13.13
CA GLU A 76 -14.05 26.79 -13.56
C GLU A 76 -14.16 25.32 -13.14
N LEU A 77 -13.03 24.71 -12.79
CA LEU A 77 -13.01 23.31 -12.38
C LEU A 77 -13.71 23.10 -11.03
N PRO A 78 -14.38 21.95 -10.82
CA PRO A 78 -14.90 21.57 -9.51
C PRO A 78 -13.83 21.66 -8.42
N TRP A 79 -14.21 22.10 -7.22
CA TRP A 79 -13.27 22.33 -6.11
C TRP A 79 -12.40 21.08 -5.80
N TRP A 80 -12.96 19.88 -5.89
CA TRP A 80 -12.23 18.63 -5.69
C TRP A 80 -11.19 18.37 -6.79
N HIS A 81 -11.50 18.72 -8.05
CA HIS A 81 -10.58 18.58 -9.17
C HIS A 81 -9.46 19.62 -9.09
N ARG A 82 -9.76 20.84 -8.62
CA ARG A 82 -8.75 21.83 -8.23
C ARG A 82 -7.82 21.32 -7.13
N ILE A 83 -8.36 20.64 -6.12
CA ILE A 83 -7.53 20.02 -5.08
C ILE A 83 -6.64 18.92 -5.68
N ILE A 84 -7.16 18.06 -6.56
CA ILE A 84 -6.34 17.03 -7.24
C ILE A 84 -5.27 17.67 -8.12
N LEU A 85 -5.60 18.71 -8.90
CA LEU A 85 -4.63 19.42 -9.74
C LEU A 85 -3.60 20.13 -8.88
N ARG A 86 -4.01 20.84 -7.83
CA ARG A 86 -3.11 21.40 -6.81
C ARG A 86 -2.38 20.34 -6.00
N LEU A 87 -2.79 19.08 -6.01
CA LEU A 87 -2.02 17.96 -5.48
C LEU A 87 -1.09 17.35 -6.55
N ARG A 88 -1.27 17.70 -7.83
CA ARG A 88 -0.42 17.27 -8.96
C ARG A 88 0.61 18.30 -9.46
N SER A 89 0.31 19.61 -9.43
CA SER A 89 1.06 20.71 -10.07
C SER A 89 2.00 21.61 -9.20
N GLY A 90 2.69 21.12 -8.18
CA GLY A 90 3.49 22.00 -7.32
C GLY A 90 4.34 21.22 -6.35
N PRO A 91 5.15 21.92 -5.52
CA PRO A 91 6.48 21.49 -5.13
C PRO A 91 6.46 20.01 -4.71
N GLU A 92 6.95 19.17 -5.62
CA GLU A 92 6.56 17.76 -5.76
C GLU A 92 6.88 16.94 -4.50
N ASP A 93 7.82 17.41 -3.69
CA ASP A 93 8.43 16.59 -2.65
C ASP A 93 7.53 16.32 -1.43
N TRP A 94 6.56 17.17 -1.10
CA TRP A 94 5.87 17.10 0.21
C TRP A 94 4.42 16.60 0.18
N ARG A 95 3.82 16.44 -1.00
CA ARG A 95 2.36 16.23 -1.11
C ARG A 95 1.91 14.87 -0.65
N LEU A 96 2.65 13.83 -1.03
CA LEU A 96 2.35 12.48 -0.58
C LEU A 96 2.51 12.35 0.93
N ALA A 97 3.44 13.09 1.53
CA ALA A 97 3.63 13.14 2.98
C ALA A 97 2.46 13.83 3.70
N TYR A 98 1.95 14.95 3.18
CA TYR A 98 0.76 15.59 3.74
C TYR A 98 -0.49 14.73 3.55
N MET A 99 -0.65 14.08 2.38
CA MET A 99 -1.80 13.19 2.11
C MET A 99 -1.76 11.97 3.02
N SER A 100 -0.60 11.33 3.21
CA SER A 100 -0.48 10.17 4.09
C SER A 100 -0.81 10.52 5.54
N PHE A 101 -0.27 11.65 6.03
CA PHE A 101 -0.54 12.13 7.37
C PHE A 101 -1.99 12.56 7.55
N GLY A 102 -2.55 13.30 6.59
CA GLY A 102 -3.93 13.74 6.59
C GLY A 102 -4.91 12.57 6.59
N LEU A 103 -4.67 11.53 5.79
CA LEU A 103 -5.47 10.30 5.79
C LEU A 103 -5.39 9.56 7.13
N PHE A 104 -4.21 9.51 7.75
CA PHE A 104 -4.02 8.90 9.06
C PHE A 104 -4.78 9.66 10.15
N VAL A 105 -4.64 10.99 10.21
CA VAL A 105 -5.37 11.84 11.17
C VAL A 105 -6.87 11.77 10.94
N ALA A 106 -7.32 11.83 9.68
CA ALA A 106 -8.73 11.70 9.32
C ALA A 106 -9.30 10.37 9.81
N ALA A 107 -8.57 9.26 9.59
CA ALA A 107 -8.96 7.95 10.09
C ALA A 107 -9.16 7.96 11.61
N LEU A 108 -8.23 8.53 12.38
CA LEU A 108 -8.33 8.62 13.84
C LEU A 108 -9.51 9.48 14.31
N VAL A 109 -9.76 10.62 13.64
CA VAL A 109 -10.83 11.56 14.02
C VAL A 109 -12.21 10.97 13.73
N ILE A 110 -12.37 10.27 12.59
CA ILE A 110 -13.68 9.70 12.20
C ILE A 110 -13.92 8.30 12.75
N ALA A 111 -12.90 7.63 13.30
CA ALA A 111 -12.99 6.29 13.87
C ALA A 111 -14.20 6.08 14.81
N PRO A 112 -14.54 6.97 15.76
CA PRO A 112 -15.69 6.76 16.64
C PRO A 112 -17.05 6.91 15.94
N ALA A 113 -17.10 7.56 14.78
CA ALA A 113 -18.34 7.91 14.09
C ALA A 113 -18.60 7.08 12.81
N THR A 114 -17.66 6.23 12.40
CA THR A 114 -17.73 5.50 11.14
C THR A 114 -17.58 3.98 11.32
N PRO A 115 -18.10 3.17 10.39
CA PRO A 115 -17.90 1.73 10.43
C PRO A 115 -16.40 1.37 10.43
N PRO A 116 -15.96 0.30 11.13
CA PRO A 116 -14.55 -0.09 11.21
C PRO A 116 -13.88 -0.29 9.84
N LEU A 117 -14.65 -0.70 8.83
CA LEU A 117 -14.16 -0.87 7.47
C LEU A 117 -13.65 0.44 6.86
N VAL A 118 -14.34 1.56 7.09
CA VAL A 118 -13.93 2.87 6.58
C VAL A 118 -12.62 3.31 7.24
N PHE A 119 -12.50 3.10 8.55
CA PHE A 119 -11.26 3.34 9.30
C PHE A 119 -10.08 2.55 8.72
N VAL A 120 -10.24 1.24 8.51
CA VAL A 120 -9.19 0.38 7.93
C VAL A 120 -8.79 0.85 6.53
N VAL A 121 -9.78 1.19 5.67
CA VAL A 121 -9.50 1.67 4.31
C VAL A 121 -8.68 2.95 4.33
N LEU A 122 -8.98 3.92 5.21
CA LEU A 122 -8.22 5.17 5.30
C LEU A 122 -6.80 4.96 5.83
N ILE A 123 -6.63 4.10 6.84
CA ILE A 123 -5.30 3.75 7.35
C ILE A 123 -4.46 3.09 6.26
N LEU A 124 -5.03 2.16 5.49
CA LEU A 124 -4.35 1.51 4.38
C LEU A 124 -4.03 2.49 3.25
N ALA A 125 -4.94 3.40 2.92
CA ALA A 125 -4.69 4.44 1.93
C ALA A 125 -3.52 5.36 2.35
N GLY A 126 -3.49 5.77 3.63
CA GLY A 126 -2.38 6.55 4.20
C GLY A 126 -1.06 5.79 4.22
N PHE A 127 -1.09 4.48 4.49
CA PHE A 127 0.07 3.60 4.39
C PHE A 127 0.61 3.51 2.96
N LEU A 128 -0.26 3.28 1.97
CA LEU A 128 0.13 3.19 0.57
C LEU A 128 0.71 4.51 0.06
N ALA A 129 0.11 5.65 0.43
CA ALA A 129 0.65 6.97 0.12
C ALA A 129 2.05 7.18 0.71
N SER A 130 2.27 6.79 1.97
CA SER A 130 3.60 6.84 2.59
C SER A 130 4.62 5.95 1.89
N ARG A 131 4.22 4.75 1.48
CA ARG A 131 5.07 3.81 0.73
C ARG A 131 5.43 4.35 -0.65
N ALA A 132 4.47 4.96 -1.35
CA ALA A 132 4.70 5.62 -2.63
C ALA A 132 5.71 6.77 -2.48
N ALA A 133 5.56 7.62 -1.46
CA ALA A 133 6.49 8.72 -1.19
C ALA A 133 7.93 8.23 -0.95
N ILE A 134 8.09 7.19 -0.11
CA ILE A 134 9.40 6.61 0.18
C ILE A 134 10.00 5.94 -1.07
N SER A 135 9.18 5.36 -1.93
CA SER A 135 9.68 4.74 -3.17
C SER A 135 10.22 5.75 -4.19
N GLN A 136 9.74 7.00 -4.16
CA GLN A 136 10.21 8.08 -5.01
C GLN A 136 11.50 8.73 -4.49
N THR A 137 11.81 8.59 -3.20
CA THR A 137 13.01 9.18 -2.59
C THR A 137 14.04 8.07 -2.29
N PRO A 138 15.04 7.86 -3.16
CA PRO A 138 15.99 6.76 -3.01
C PRO A 138 16.85 6.87 -1.74
N ASP A 139 17.16 8.11 -1.33
CA ASP A 139 17.99 8.42 -0.16
C ASP A 139 17.14 8.86 1.04
N SER A 140 17.14 8.03 2.09
CA SER A 140 16.38 8.29 3.32
C SER A 140 16.89 9.51 4.10
N ASN A 141 18.08 10.03 3.81
CA ASN A 141 18.59 11.26 4.41
C ASN A 141 17.94 12.53 3.82
N GLN A 142 17.43 12.47 2.59
CA GLN A 142 16.77 13.61 1.95
C GLN A 142 15.38 13.88 2.53
N LEU A 143 14.74 12.84 3.09
CA LEU A 143 13.40 12.92 3.69
C LEU A 143 13.30 13.81 4.95
N LYS A 144 14.42 14.35 5.48
CA LYS A 144 14.52 15.27 6.65
C LYS A 144 13.26 15.33 7.54
N ALA A 145 12.48 16.39 7.43
CA ALA A 145 11.27 16.62 8.22
C ALA A 145 10.02 15.90 7.69
N GLN A 146 10.01 15.44 6.43
CA GLN A 146 8.93 14.63 5.86
C GLN A 146 8.76 13.28 6.59
N LYS A 147 9.82 12.77 7.23
CA LYS A 147 9.76 11.56 8.06
C LYS A 147 8.64 11.63 9.10
N TRP A 148 8.45 12.80 9.71
CA TRP A 148 7.42 12.99 10.75
C TRP A 148 5.98 12.90 10.21
N LEU A 149 5.78 13.16 8.92
CA LEU A 149 4.48 13.06 8.27
C LEU A 149 4.23 11.64 7.72
N LEU A 150 5.28 10.98 7.22
CA LEU A 150 5.19 9.66 6.61
C LEU A 150 5.13 8.52 7.65
N TYR A 151 5.90 8.64 8.72
CA TYR A 151 6.13 7.53 9.66
C TYR A 151 4.91 7.15 10.49
N PRO A 152 4.03 8.06 10.95
CA PRO A 152 2.87 7.67 11.75
C PRO A 152 1.98 6.61 11.08
N SER A 153 1.69 6.77 9.78
CA SER A 153 0.86 5.79 9.04
C SER A 153 1.57 4.45 8.88
N LEU A 154 2.90 4.47 8.65
CA LEU A 154 3.71 3.26 8.53
C LEU A 154 3.83 2.53 9.87
N ILE A 155 4.09 3.25 10.95
CA ILE A 155 4.17 2.72 12.31
C ILE A 155 2.82 2.11 12.72
N GLY A 156 1.70 2.77 12.39
CA GLY A 156 0.37 2.23 12.67
C GLY A 156 0.15 0.86 12.04
N VAL A 157 0.41 0.74 10.73
CA VAL A 157 0.21 -0.54 10.01
C VAL A 157 1.26 -1.58 10.40
N TYR A 158 2.55 -1.23 10.41
CA TYR A 158 3.60 -2.19 10.77
C TYR A 158 3.52 -2.61 12.23
N GLY A 159 3.17 -1.69 13.14
CA GLY A 159 2.92 -1.99 14.54
C GLY A 159 1.78 -3.00 14.69
N PHE A 160 0.67 -2.80 13.97
CA PHE A 160 -0.43 -3.76 13.96
C PHE A 160 -0.01 -5.14 13.41
N VAL A 161 0.70 -5.17 12.28
CA VAL A 161 1.23 -6.43 11.71
C VAL A 161 2.16 -7.12 12.69
N LEU A 162 3.04 -6.37 13.36
CA LEU A 162 3.97 -6.90 14.34
C LEU A 162 3.22 -7.45 15.54
N VAL A 163 2.28 -6.71 16.13
CA VAL A 163 1.43 -7.20 17.22
C VAL A 163 0.73 -8.49 16.81
N GLY A 164 0.13 -8.53 15.61
CA GLY A 164 -0.50 -9.74 15.06
C GLY A 164 0.49 -10.91 14.96
N LEU A 165 1.70 -10.67 14.46
CA LEU A 165 2.75 -11.69 14.34
C LEU A 165 3.17 -12.28 15.70
N PHE A 166 3.20 -11.45 16.75
CA PHE A 166 3.55 -11.86 18.11
C PHE A 166 2.38 -12.54 18.83
N THR A 167 1.13 -12.14 18.56
CA THR A 167 -0.06 -12.67 19.25
C THR A 167 -0.69 -13.86 18.54
N LEU A 168 -0.45 -14.05 17.23
CA LEU A 168 -0.97 -15.19 16.46
C LEU A 168 -0.71 -16.56 17.10
N PRO A 169 0.52 -16.90 17.54
CA PRO A 169 0.75 -18.21 18.18
C PRO A 169 -0.06 -18.37 19.47
N LEU A 170 -0.24 -17.30 20.24
CA LEU A 170 -1.08 -17.32 21.45
C LEU A 170 -2.54 -17.59 21.11
N MET A 171 -3.06 -16.95 20.05
CA MET A 171 -4.43 -17.16 19.59
C MET A 171 -4.66 -18.59 19.08
N LEU A 172 -3.68 -19.18 18.41
CA LEU A 172 -3.74 -20.58 17.96
C LEU A 172 -3.64 -21.58 19.12
N LEU A 173 -3.02 -21.18 20.24
CA LEU A 173 -2.91 -22.01 21.44
C LEU A 173 -4.21 -22.12 22.23
N ILE A 174 -5.12 -21.13 22.16
CA ILE A 174 -6.40 -21.15 22.88
C ILE A 174 -7.24 -22.40 22.56
N PRO A 175 -7.61 -22.67 21.28
CA PRO A 175 -8.42 -23.85 20.97
C PRO A 175 -7.68 -25.16 21.23
N LEU A 176 -6.34 -25.15 21.11
CA LEU A 176 -5.51 -26.31 21.44
C LEU A 176 -5.56 -26.60 22.94
N ALA A 177 -5.50 -25.57 23.77
CA ALA A 177 -5.60 -25.69 25.23
C ALA A 177 -6.98 -26.21 25.65
N GLU A 178 -8.07 -25.75 25.03
CA GLU A 178 -9.43 -26.25 25.29
C GLU A 178 -9.58 -27.73 24.90
N GLU A 179 -9.02 -28.15 23.77
CA GLU A 179 -9.03 -29.57 23.38
C GLU A 179 -8.19 -30.43 24.33
N TYR A 180 -7.06 -29.88 24.79
CA TYR A 180 -6.19 -30.52 25.76
C TYR A 180 -6.90 -30.70 27.11
N GLU A 181 -7.56 -29.67 27.60
CA GLU A 181 -8.35 -29.70 28.83
C GLU A 181 -9.47 -30.74 28.72
N ARG A 182 -10.17 -30.82 27.58
CA ARG A 182 -11.20 -31.85 27.36
C ARG A 182 -10.63 -33.27 27.43
N HIS A 183 -9.47 -33.52 26.84
CA HIS A 183 -8.83 -34.85 26.88
C HIS A 183 -8.23 -35.20 28.24
N PHE A 184 -7.66 -34.21 28.93
CA PHE A 184 -6.87 -34.40 30.15
C PHE A 184 -7.60 -34.06 31.45
N SER A 185 -8.85 -33.58 31.39
CA SER A 185 -9.75 -33.45 32.55
C SER A 185 -9.94 -34.76 33.35
N ARG A 186 -9.51 -35.90 32.81
CA ARG A 186 -9.46 -37.20 33.49
C ARG A 186 -8.17 -37.44 34.29
N LEU A 187 -7.11 -36.68 34.09
CA LEU A 187 -5.94 -36.70 34.98
C LEU A 187 -6.31 -35.99 36.27
N GLN A 188 -6.13 -36.69 37.39
CA GLN A 188 -6.63 -36.26 38.71
C GLN A 188 -5.72 -35.21 39.38
N ASN A 189 -4.61 -34.82 38.75
CA ASN A 189 -3.57 -34.00 39.35
C ASN A 189 -3.34 -32.71 38.54
N ASP A 190 -3.73 -31.57 39.13
CA ASP A 190 -3.62 -30.24 38.50
C ASP A 190 -2.18 -29.89 38.10
N LEU A 191 -1.19 -30.38 38.84
CA LEU A 191 0.22 -30.13 38.53
C LEU A 191 0.62 -30.70 37.17
N ASP A 192 0.16 -31.91 36.86
CA ASP A 192 0.49 -32.62 35.62
C ASP A 192 -0.11 -31.91 34.40
N TYR A 193 -1.32 -31.36 34.57
CA TYR A 193 -1.97 -30.52 33.57
C TYR A 193 -1.14 -29.27 33.27
N TRP A 194 -0.76 -28.49 34.29
CA TRP A 194 -0.01 -27.27 34.10
C TRP A 194 1.37 -27.53 33.48
N PHE A 195 2.11 -28.53 33.93
CA PHE A 195 3.41 -28.89 33.34
C PHE A 195 3.28 -29.22 31.86
N THR A 196 2.25 -29.97 31.49
CA THR A 196 2.06 -30.38 30.11
C THR A 196 1.59 -29.22 29.24
N ALA A 197 0.67 -28.40 29.73
CA ALA A 197 0.20 -27.19 29.07
C ALA A 197 1.36 -26.20 28.81
N PHE A 198 2.21 -25.95 29.82
CA PHE A 198 3.40 -25.11 29.65
C PHE A 198 4.36 -25.71 28.63
N SER A 199 4.62 -27.02 28.67
CA SER A 199 5.52 -27.69 27.72
C SER A 199 5.01 -27.52 26.29
N VAL A 200 3.72 -27.76 26.04
CA VAL A 200 3.10 -27.58 24.72
C VAL A 200 3.16 -26.12 24.27
N ALA A 201 2.85 -25.18 25.16
CA ALA A 201 2.92 -23.75 24.85
C ALA A 201 4.34 -23.30 24.48
N PHE A 202 5.35 -23.74 25.24
CA PHE A 202 6.76 -23.45 24.94
C PHE A 202 7.22 -24.08 23.62
N ALA A 203 6.80 -25.31 23.32
CA ALA A 203 7.11 -25.96 22.05
C ALA A 203 6.50 -25.19 20.86
N ALA A 204 5.22 -24.83 20.95
CA ALA A 204 4.51 -24.09 19.90
C ALA A 204 5.11 -22.70 19.69
N MET A 205 5.40 -21.98 20.78
CA MET A 205 6.04 -20.67 20.72
C MET A 205 7.46 -20.76 20.13
N GLY A 206 8.24 -21.76 20.55
CA GLY A 206 9.57 -22.03 20.02
C GLY A 206 9.55 -22.35 18.52
N ALA A 207 8.62 -23.20 18.08
CA ALA A 207 8.41 -23.53 16.68
C ALA A 207 8.01 -22.29 15.86
N TRP A 208 7.10 -21.46 16.37
CA TRP A 208 6.69 -20.22 15.71
C TRP A 208 7.86 -19.26 15.51
N TRP A 209 8.65 -19.01 16.55
CA TRP A 209 9.84 -18.17 16.45
C TRP A 209 10.90 -18.75 15.52
N GLY A 210 11.07 -20.07 15.52
CA GLY A 210 11.93 -20.77 14.56
C GLY A 210 11.48 -20.58 13.12
N ILE A 211 10.19 -20.71 12.84
CA ILE A 211 9.60 -20.48 11.51
C ILE A 211 9.79 -19.03 11.07
N LEU A 212 9.52 -18.05 11.94
CA LEU A 212 9.72 -16.63 11.63
C LEU A 212 11.20 -16.31 11.37
N ALA A 213 12.10 -16.86 12.18
CA ALA A 213 13.54 -16.69 11.98
C ALA A 213 13.99 -17.29 10.64
N LEU A 214 13.52 -18.50 10.31
CA LEU A 214 13.84 -19.13 9.04
C LEU A 214 13.26 -18.35 7.85
N ALA A 215 12.00 -17.92 7.94
CA ALA A 215 11.35 -17.11 6.93
C ALA A 215 12.10 -15.79 6.69
N THR A 216 12.54 -15.11 7.75
CA THR A 216 13.33 -13.86 7.64
C THR A 216 14.73 -14.07 7.10
N LEU A 217 15.36 -15.24 7.34
CA LEU A 217 16.63 -15.62 6.70
C LEU A 217 16.45 -15.88 5.20
N ILE A 218 15.44 -16.66 4.81
CA ILE A 218 15.16 -17.01 3.41
C ILE A 218 14.72 -15.77 2.60
N LEU A 219 13.84 -14.96 3.17
CA LEU A 219 13.23 -13.81 2.48
C LEU A 219 14.02 -12.51 2.66
N GLY A 220 15.21 -12.51 3.29
CA GLY A 220 15.88 -11.33 3.84
C GLY A 220 15.77 -10.04 3.02
N LYS A 221 16.09 -10.08 1.72
CA LYS A 221 15.97 -8.90 0.84
C LYS A 221 14.53 -8.40 0.68
N ARG A 222 13.55 -9.31 0.57
CA ARG A 222 12.13 -8.99 0.45
C ARG A 222 11.57 -8.39 1.75
N VAL A 223 12.03 -8.88 2.91
CA VAL A 223 11.66 -8.32 4.22
C VAL A 223 12.12 -6.86 4.32
N VAL A 224 13.36 -6.56 3.91
CA VAL A 224 13.87 -5.18 3.88
C VAL A 224 13.01 -4.30 2.97
N VAL A 225 12.69 -4.76 1.76
CA VAL A 225 11.82 -4.02 0.83
C VAL A 225 10.43 -3.77 1.44
N LEU A 226 9.84 -4.80 2.07
CA LEU A 226 8.49 -4.74 2.62
C LEU A 226 8.39 -3.80 3.83
N PHE A 227 9.39 -3.79 4.71
CA PHE A 227 9.40 -3.03 5.97
C PHE A 227 10.28 -1.75 5.92
N ARG A 228 10.72 -1.33 4.73
CA ARG A 228 11.40 -0.03 4.53
C ARG A 228 10.50 1.12 5.03
N PRO A 229 11.01 2.05 5.86
CA PRO A 229 12.42 2.31 6.17
C PRO A 229 12.95 1.65 7.46
N PHE A 230 12.10 0.96 8.24
CA PHE A 230 12.50 0.44 9.56
C PHE A 230 13.43 -0.77 9.47
N ALA A 231 13.39 -1.51 8.36
CA ALA A 231 14.23 -2.67 8.14
C ALA A 231 15.55 -2.36 7.39
N ASP A 232 15.88 -1.09 7.10
CA ASP A 232 17.14 -0.74 6.40
C ASP A 232 18.38 -1.12 7.23
N ALA A 233 18.26 -1.13 8.56
CA ALA A 233 19.31 -1.59 9.48
C ALA A 233 19.25 -3.09 9.80
N TYR A 234 18.44 -3.86 9.05
CA TYR A 234 18.31 -5.30 9.27
C TYR A 234 19.66 -6.01 9.09
N LYS A 235 20.00 -6.84 10.07
CA LYS A 235 21.21 -7.67 10.08
C LYS A 235 20.78 -9.10 10.30
N ALA A 236 21.33 -10.03 9.52
CA ALA A 236 21.04 -11.47 9.64
C ALA A 236 21.25 -12.01 11.07
N LYS A 237 22.13 -11.37 11.86
CA LYS A 237 22.33 -11.69 13.28
C LYS A 237 21.04 -11.63 14.13
N TRP A 238 20.09 -10.76 13.79
CA TRP A 238 18.83 -10.66 14.54
C TRP A 238 17.89 -11.82 14.25
N ALA A 239 17.84 -12.29 13.00
CA ALA A 239 17.12 -13.50 12.66
C ALA A 239 17.78 -14.74 13.28
N LEU A 240 19.11 -14.78 13.33
CA LEU A 240 19.85 -15.83 14.03
C LEU A 240 19.55 -15.82 15.54
N LEU A 241 19.48 -14.64 16.17
CA LEU A 241 19.07 -14.50 17.56
C LEU A 241 17.64 -15.02 17.78
N LEU A 242 16.69 -14.65 16.91
CA LEU A 242 15.32 -15.17 16.96
C LEU A 242 15.27 -16.70 16.82
N LEU A 243 16.12 -17.27 15.95
CA LEU A 243 16.25 -18.72 15.80
C LEU A 243 16.76 -19.38 17.08
N VAL A 244 17.80 -18.80 17.70
CA VAL A 244 18.36 -19.30 18.97
C VAL A 244 17.32 -19.22 20.09
N ILE A 245 16.54 -18.14 20.17
CA ILE A 245 15.42 -18.02 21.12
C ILE A 245 14.39 -19.13 20.87
N GLY A 246 13.97 -19.32 19.62
CA GLY A 246 13.02 -20.37 19.26
C GLY A 246 13.51 -21.77 19.66
N LEU A 247 14.76 -22.10 19.34
CA LEU A 247 15.40 -23.36 19.72
C LEU A 247 15.52 -23.52 21.25
N GLY A 248 15.87 -22.45 21.97
CA GLY A 248 15.94 -22.45 23.42
C GLY A 248 14.58 -22.79 24.06
N LEU A 249 13.49 -22.22 23.56
CA LEU A 249 12.13 -22.53 24.03
C LEU A 249 11.76 -24.01 23.74
N MET A 250 12.16 -24.55 22.59
CA MET A 250 11.94 -25.96 22.27
C MET A 250 12.74 -26.90 23.18
N ILE A 251 14.00 -26.58 23.48
CA ILE A 251 14.84 -27.37 24.41
C ILE A 251 14.26 -27.34 25.82
N LEU A 252 13.80 -26.16 26.29
CA LEU A 252 13.13 -26.03 27.58
C LEU A 252 11.87 -26.90 27.65
N SER A 253 11.03 -26.87 26.61
CA SER A 253 9.84 -27.73 26.50
C SER A 253 10.19 -29.23 26.52
N MET A 254 11.23 -29.65 25.80
CA MET A 254 11.67 -31.04 25.82
C MET A 254 12.19 -31.44 27.21
N GLY A 255 12.92 -30.55 27.87
CA GLY A 255 13.41 -30.77 29.23
C GLY A 255 12.28 -30.93 30.25
N THR A 256 11.23 -30.11 30.18
CA THR A 256 10.06 -30.24 31.05
C THR A 256 9.32 -31.56 30.81
N CYS A 257 9.17 -31.99 29.56
CA CYS A 257 8.59 -33.29 29.22
C CYS A 257 9.41 -34.48 29.77
N ILE A 258 10.75 -34.43 29.68
CA ILE A 258 11.63 -35.51 30.20
C ILE A 258 11.55 -35.59 31.73
N LEU A 259 11.59 -34.43 32.40
CA LEU A 259 11.45 -34.38 33.86
C LEU A 259 10.10 -34.95 34.30
N PHE A 260 9.02 -34.56 33.62
CA PHE A 260 7.68 -35.09 33.87
C PHE A 260 7.63 -36.62 33.72
N TYR A 261 8.15 -37.16 32.62
CA TYR A 261 8.18 -38.60 32.35
C TYR A 261 8.91 -39.39 33.44
N LYS A 262 10.01 -38.84 33.98
CA LYS A 262 10.81 -39.49 35.03
C LYS A 262 10.11 -39.56 36.39
N TYR A 263 9.22 -38.61 36.71
CA TYR A 263 8.50 -38.63 37.99
C TYR A 263 7.28 -39.55 37.98
N PHE A 264 6.82 -39.97 36.80
CA PHE A 264 5.59 -40.75 36.64
C PHE A 264 5.83 -42.27 36.47
N ILE A 265 7.09 -42.68 36.23
CA ILE A 265 7.54 -44.08 36.19
C ILE A 265 8.25 -44.43 37.49
#